data_AF-A0A8T6L7K4-F1
#
_entry.id   AF-A0A8T6L7K4-F1
#
_cell.length_a   1.000
_cell.length_b   1.000
_cell.length_c   1.000
_cell.angle_alpha   90.00
_cell.angle_beta   90.00
_cell.angle_gamma   90.00
#
_symmetry.space_group_name_H-M   'P 1'
#
loop_
_entity.id
_entity.type
_entity.pdbx_description
1 polymer ?
#
loop_
_entity_poly.entity_id
_entity_poly.type
_entity_poly.pdbx_seq_one_letter_code
_entity_poly.pdbx_strand_id
1 'polypeptide(L)' 'MPHLVVEYSANLESRLELEALMAKLRDVAVAGGVFPLAGIRVRAARRDRYLIADGDPAHGFVHVMARIGEGRAEA' A
#
# COMPACT_ATOMS: atom_id res chain seq x y z
N MET A 1 5.50 -3.04 -14.85
CA MET A 1 5.63 -3.94 -13.68
C MET A 1 5.01 -3.24 -12.48
N PRO A 2 3.84 -3.65 -11.99
CA PRO A 2 3.15 -2.95 -10.90
C PRO A 2 3.90 -3.09 -9.57
N HIS A 3 4.18 -1.96 -8.93
CA HIS A 3 4.71 -1.89 -7.58
C HIS A 3 3.71 -1.20 -6.66
N LEU A 4 3.24 -1.92 -5.64
CA LEU A 4 2.37 -1.38 -4.61
C LEU A 4 3.18 -1.20 -3.33
N VAL A 5 3.12 0.00 -2.75
CA VAL A 5 3.79 0.32 -1.48
C VAL A 5 2.73 0.76 -0.47
N VAL A 6 2.68 0.06 0.66
CA VAL A 6 1.85 0.41 1.82
C VAL A 6 2.73 1.17 2.81
N GLU A 7 2.63 2.49 2.83
CA GLU A 7 3.29 3.32 3.84
C GLU A 7 2.36 3.52 5.03
N TYR A 8 2.86 3.42 6.25
CA TYR A 8 2.04 3.53 7.45
C TYR A 8 2.82 4.12 8.62
N SER A 9 2.11 4.77 9.54
CA SER A 9 2.70 5.27 10.79
C SER A 9 2.96 4.15 11.79
N ALA A 10 4.09 4.23 12.50
CA ALA A 10 4.52 3.21 13.45
C ALA A 10 3.51 2.93 14.59
N ASN A 11 2.71 3.92 15.00
CA ASN A 11 1.67 3.74 16.03
C ASN A 11 0.52 2.80 15.60
N LEU A 12 0.39 2.49 14.31
CA LEU A 12 -0.60 1.56 13.79
C LEU A 12 -0.08 0.13 13.62
N GLU A 13 1.24 -0.13 13.72
CA GLU A 13 1.85 -1.44 13.40
C GLU A 13 1.13 -2.62 14.07
N SER A 14 0.88 -2.55 15.37
CA SER A 14 0.23 -3.64 16.12
C SER A 14 -1.28 -3.77 15.85
N ARG A 15 -1.87 -2.80 15.16
CA ARG A 15 -3.29 -2.77 14.77
C ARG A 15 -3.49 -3.17 13.31
N LEU A 16 -2.41 -3.28 12.54
CA LEU A 16 -2.44 -3.58 11.11
C LEU A 16 -2.12 -5.05 10.86
N GLU A 17 -3.06 -5.74 10.22
CA GLU A 17 -2.84 -7.06 9.64
C GLU A 17 -2.06 -6.92 8.31
N LEU A 18 -0.79 -6.48 8.38
CA LEU A 18 0.00 -6.10 7.21
C LEU A 18 0.14 -7.22 6.19
N GLU A 19 0.37 -8.45 6.62
CA GLU A 19 0.48 -9.61 5.74
C GLU A 19 -0.82 -9.87 4.98
N ALA A 20 -1.95 -9.83 5.69
CA ALA A 20 -3.27 -10.02 5.08
C ALA A 20 -3.61 -8.87 4.12
N LEU A 21 -3.31 -7.62 4.50
CA LEU A 21 -3.49 -6.45 3.65
C LEU A 21 -2.67 -6.55 2.37
N MET A 22 -1.38 -6.88 2.47
CA MET A 22 -0.49 -7.01 1.31
C MET A 22 -0.91 -8.15 0.38
N ALA A 23 -1.28 -9.31 0.94
CA ALA A 23 -1.82 -10.42 0.17
C ALA A 23 -3.10 -10.00 -0.57
N LYS A 24 -4.03 -9.31 0.12
CA LYS A 24 -5.28 -8.83 -0.48
C LYS A 24 -5.03 -7.84 -1.61
N LEU A 25 -4.10 -6.90 -1.44
CA LEU A 25 -3.71 -5.95 -2.50
C LEU A 25 -3.17 -6.66 -3.74
N ARG A 26 -2.30 -7.67 -3.56
CA ARG A 26 -1.80 -8.49 -4.67
C ARG A 26 -2.96 -9.20 -5.37
N ASP A 27 -3.82 -9.88 -4.63
CA ASP A 27 -4.88 -10.72 -5.20
C ASP A 27 -5.92 -9.87 -5.94
N VAL A 28 -6.27 -8.68 -5.41
CA VAL A 28 -7.13 -7.71 -6.10
C VAL A 28 -6.47 -7.20 -7.38
N ALA A 29 -5.18 -6.89 -7.35
CA ALA A 29 -4.45 -6.44 -8.54
C ALA A 29 -4.40 -7.52 -9.64
N VAL A 30 -4.29 -8.80 -9.27
CA VAL A 30 -4.41 -9.93 -10.21
C VAL A 30 -5.83 -10.05 -10.74
N ALA A 31 -6.83 -10.03 -9.85
CA ALA A 31 -8.23 -10.22 -10.20
C ALA A 31 -8.76 -9.15 -11.16
N GLY A 32 -8.18 -7.94 -11.11
CA GLY A 32 -8.47 -6.89 -12.09
C GLY A 32 -8.06 -7.21 -13.53
N GLY A 33 -7.35 -8.32 -13.78
CA GLY A 33 -7.00 -8.80 -15.12
C GLY A 33 -5.91 -8.00 -15.84
N VAL A 34 -5.52 -6.84 -15.31
CA VAL A 34 -4.58 -5.94 -15.98
C VAL A 34 -3.11 -6.21 -15.63
N PHE A 35 -2.84 -7.05 -14.64
CA PHE A 35 -1.50 -7.32 -14.16
C PHE A 35 -1.26 -8.83 -14.02
N PRO A 36 -0.20 -9.38 -14.65
CA PRO A 36 0.17 -10.78 -14.43
C PRO A 36 0.70 -10.96 -13.00
N LEU A 37 0.39 -12.10 -12.37
CA LEU A 37 0.82 -12.42 -11.00
C LEU A 37 2.34 -12.30 -10.82
N ALA A 38 3.13 -12.86 -11.73
CA ALA A 38 4.60 -12.76 -11.71
C ALA A 38 5.14 -11.32 -11.83
N GLY A 39 4.28 -10.38 -12.24
CA GLY A 39 4.56 -8.96 -12.40
C GLY A 39 4.37 -8.14 -11.11
N ILE A 40 3.65 -8.64 -10.11
CA ILE A 40 3.22 -7.84 -8.96
C ILE A 40 4.23 -7.91 -7.82
N ARG A 41 4.56 -6.74 -7.26
CA ARG A 41 5.32 -6.62 -6.01
C ARG A 41 4.54 -5.75 -5.04
N VAL A 42 4.30 -6.26 -3.84
CA VAL A 42 3.68 -5.52 -2.73
C VAL A 42 4.68 -5.48 -1.58
N ARG A 43 4.82 -4.34 -0.92
CA ARG A 43 5.70 -4.16 0.23
C ARG A 43 5.16 -3.10 1.18
N ALA A 44 5.46 -3.25 2.46
CA ALA A 44 5.12 -2.28 3.49
C ALA A 44 6.34 -1.40 3.83
N ALA A 45 6.09 -0.15 4.22
CA ALA A 45 7.10 0.81 4.63
C ALA A 45 6.64 1.57 5.87
N ARG A 46 7.15 1.14 7.03
CA ARG A 46 6.92 1.79 8.32
C ARG A 46 7.52 3.19 8.35
N ARG A 47 6.82 4.15 8.94
CA ARG A 47 7.30 5.49 9.27
C ARG A 47 7.35 5.68 10.77
N ASP A 48 8.56 5.72 11.32
CA ASP A 48 8.81 6.02 12.74
C ASP A 48 8.75 7.52 13.05
N ARG A 49 8.93 8.36 12.02
CA ARG A 49 8.84 9.82 12.14
C ARG A 49 7.77 10.32 11.19
N TYR A 50 6.74 10.93 11.75
CA TYR A 50 5.61 11.51 11.04
C TYR A 50 4.96 12.57 11.94
N LEU A 51 4.26 13.52 11.33
CA LEU A 51 3.44 14.52 12.01
C LEU A 51 2.14 14.65 11.22
N ILE A 52 1.00 14.51 11.90
CA ILE A 52 -0.31 14.50 11.26
C ILE A 52 -1.16 15.60 11.90
N ALA A 53 -1.68 16.51 11.07
CA ALA A 53 -2.53 17.61 11.49
C ALA A 53 -1.94 18.41 12.67
N ASP A 54 -2.64 18.43 13.80
CA ASP A 54 -2.29 19.15 15.04
C ASP A 54 -1.17 18.46 15.86
N GLY A 55 -0.71 17.29 15.44
CA GLY A 55 0.35 16.55 16.11
C GLY A 55 -0.09 15.62 17.23
N ASP A 56 -1.40 15.34 17.39
CA ASP A 56 -1.85 14.32 18.34
C ASP A 56 -1.19 12.95 18.03
N PRO A 57 -0.46 12.32 18.97
CA PRO A 57 0.17 11.02 18.77
C PRO A 57 -0.80 9.85 18.51
N ALA A 58 -2.10 10.04 18.79
CA ALA A 58 -3.15 9.09 18.44
C ALA A 58 -3.47 9.10 16.93
N HIS A 59 -3.17 10.17 16.20
CA HIS A 59 -3.35 10.20 14.76
C HIS A 59 -2.43 9.20 14.08
N GLY A 60 -2.97 8.45 13.12
CA GLY A 60 -2.23 7.49 12.31
C GLY A 60 -2.62 7.61 10.85
N PHE A 61 -1.77 7.10 9.96
CA PHE A 61 -2.05 7.09 8.54
C PHE A 61 -1.68 5.74 7.92
N VAL A 62 -2.38 5.41 6.84
CA VAL A 62 -1.98 4.39 5.87
C VAL A 62 -2.12 5.03 4.48
N HIS A 63 -1.06 4.96 3.68
CA HIS A 63 -1.02 5.46 2.32
C HIS A 63 -0.59 4.33 1.39
N VAL A 64 -1.36 4.09 0.32
CA VAL A 64 -1.04 3.06 -0.67
C VAL A 64 -0.74 3.71 -1.99
N MET A 65 0.49 3.53 -2.47
CA MET A 65 0.91 3.98 -3.79
C MET A 65 1.02 2.80 -4.76
N ALA A 66 0.33 2.88 -5.89
CA ALA A 66 0.48 1.94 -7.00
C ALA A 66 1.23 2.62 -8.16
N ARG A 67 2.43 2.12 -8.47
CA ARG A 67 3.20 2.54 -9.65
C ARG A 67 3.03 1.52 -10.75
N ILE A 68 2.48 1.95 -11.88
CA ILE A 68 2.12 1.10 -13.01
C ILE A 68 2.80 1.62 -14.29
N GLY A 69 2.89 0.77 -15.31
CA GLY A 69 3.39 1.21 -16.61
C GLY A 69 2.38 2.12 -17.31
N GLU A 70 2.87 3.03 -18.14
CA GLU A 70 2.07 3.90 -19.01
C GLU A 70 1.36 3.12 -20.13
N GLY A 71 0.52 3.82 -20.92
CA GLY A 71 -0.10 3.29 -22.14
C GLY A 71 -1.48 2.64 -21.94
N ARG A 72 -2.09 2.80 -20.77
CA ARG A 72 -3.48 2.36 -20.52
C ARG A 72 -4.44 3.49 -20.85
N ALA A 73 -5.58 3.15 -21.44
CA ALA A 73 -6.65 4.11 -21.69
C ALA A 73 -7.24 4.61 -20.36
N GLU A 74 -7.66 5.88 -20.35
CA GLU A 74 -8.56 6.38 -19.32
C GLU A 74 -9.94 5.72 -19.50
N ALA A 75 -10.60 5.43 -18.38
CA ALA A 75 -11.90 4.78 -18.32
C ALA A 75 -13.00 5.80 -18.04
#